data_AF-A0A7V3RN32-F1
#
_entry.id   AF-A0A7V3RN32-F1
#
_cell.length_a   1.000
_cell.length_b   1.000
_cell.length_c   1.000
_cell.angle_alpha   90.00
_cell.angle_beta   90.00
_cell.angle_gamma   90.00
#
_symmetry.space_group_name_H-M   'P 1'
#
loop_
_entity.id
_entity.type
_entity.pdbx_description
1 polymer ?
#
loop_
_entity_poly.entity_id
_entity_poly.type
_entity_poly.pdbx_seq_one_letter_code
_entity_poly.pdbx_strand_id
1 'polypeptide(L)'
;MLPEAPRRRDVWVRTAVLIWILILAFVCTRAVVQPYKRTLFTTWEQAGGDWEKGHDLYRNPWGPDQDQFRYSPLTAVLLVPFHHLPIRLGGVIWRLLNAGVLLGGFALWLRAAPSPRTPRQQAVLFVLLAPLSLSSLNNGQPNPLIIGLLLAALTAVEGERWSAAAALVALATAVKVYPLAIGLLLAVVYP
;
A
#
# COMPACT_ATOMS: atom_id res chain seq x y z
N MET A 1 -23.45 -28.48 -27.68
CA MET A 1 -22.50 -27.64 -26.93
C MET A 1 -22.35 -28.25 -25.54
N LEU A 2 -21.21 -28.88 -25.24
CA LEU A 2 -20.91 -29.34 -23.88
C LEU A 2 -20.51 -28.12 -23.03
N PRO A 3 -20.97 -28.00 -21.77
CA PRO A 3 -20.55 -26.91 -20.89
C PRO A 3 -19.05 -27.03 -20.61
N GLU A 4 -18.30 -25.95 -20.82
CA GLU A 4 -16.89 -25.88 -20.45
C GLU A 4 -16.75 -26.15 -18.95
N ALA A 5 -16.01 -27.21 -18.59
CA ALA A 5 -15.67 -27.49 -17.20
C ALA A 5 -14.98 -26.26 -16.59
N PRO A 6 -15.28 -25.87 -15.33
CA PRO A 6 -14.72 -24.67 -14.72
C PRO A 6 -13.20 -24.76 -14.74
N ARG A 7 -12.57 -23.82 -15.46
CA ARG A 7 -11.12 -23.78 -15.72
C ARG A 7 -10.39 -23.76 -14.37
N ARG A 8 -9.86 -24.92 -13.96
CA ARG A 8 -9.22 -25.10 -12.65
C ARG A 8 -8.03 -24.15 -12.58
N ARG A 9 -8.09 -23.11 -11.72
CA ARG A 9 -6.99 -22.13 -11.56
C ARG A 9 -5.65 -22.85 -11.43
N ASP A 10 -4.65 -22.37 -12.15
CA ASP A 10 -3.28 -22.90 -12.16
C ASP A 10 -2.73 -23.08 -10.73
N VAL A 11 -2.02 -24.17 -10.49
CA VAL A 11 -1.50 -24.52 -9.15
C VAL A 11 -0.57 -23.45 -8.60
N TRP A 12 0.24 -22.80 -9.44
CA TRP A 12 1.15 -21.74 -9.03
C TRP A 12 0.39 -20.51 -8.55
N VAL A 13 -0.69 -20.15 -9.24
CA VAL A 13 -1.56 -19.03 -8.85
C VAL A 13 -2.21 -19.32 -7.51
N ARG A 14 -2.71 -20.54 -7.29
CA ARG A 14 -3.27 -20.95 -5.99
C ARG A 14 -2.22 -20.84 -4.87
N THR A 15 -1.02 -21.35 -5.12
CA THR A 15 0.08 -21.28 -4.16
C THR A 15 0.45 -19.84 -3.83
N ALA A 16 0.58 -18.96 -4.82
CA ALA A 16 0.87 -17.54 -4.60
C ALA A 16 -0.22 -16.85 -3.76
N VAL A 17 -1.49 -17.12 -4.06
CA VAL A 17 -2.62 -16.60 -3.27
C VAL A 17 -2.57 -17.11 -1.83
N LEU A 18 -2.33 -18.41 -1.62
CA LEU A 18 -2.21 -18.99 -0.29
C LEU A 18 -1.05 -18.36 0.50
N ILE A 19 0.11 -18.15 -0.13
CA ILE A 19 1.26 -17.47 0.51
C ILE A 19 0.85 -16.07 0.96
N TRP A 20 0.21 -15.28 0.11
CA TRP A 20 -0.24 -13.94 0.48
C TRP A 20 -1.30 -13.95 1.58
N ILE A 21 -2.25 -14.89 1.55
CA ILE A 21 -3.24 -15.05 2.62
C ILE A 21 -2.53 -15.34 3.96
N LEU A 22 -1.56 -16.26 3.98
CA LEU A 22 -0.81 -16.59 5.20
C LEU A 22 0.00 -15.41 5.71
N ILE A 23 0.66 -14.65 4.82
CA ILE A 23 1.40 -13.44 5.18
C ILE A 23 0.45 -12.39 5.78
N LEU A 24 -0.67 -12.12 5.12
CA LEU A 24 -1.64 -11.13 5.58
C LEU A 24 -2.27 -11.54 6.91
N ALA A 25 -2.63 -12.82 7.05
CA ALA A 25 -3.11 -13.36 8.31
C ALA A 25 -2.07 -13.19 9.44
N PHE A 26 -0.81 -13.47 9.17
CA PHE A 26 0.28 -13.30 10.13
C PHE A 26 0.45 -11.82 10.56
N VAL A 27 0.59 -10.90 9.60
CA VAL A 27 0.82 -9.47 9.94
C VAL A 27 -0.40 -8.83 10.61
N CYS A 28 -1.62 -9.23 10.23
CA CYS A 28 -2.85 -8.77 10.87
C CYS A 28 -3.00 -9.34 12.28
N THR A 29 -2.73 -10.63 12.47
CA THR A 29 -2.74 -11.25 13.81
C THR A 29 -1.73 -10.56 14.72
N ARG A 30 -0.51 -10.29 14.22
CA ARG A 30 0.50 -9.54 14.96
C ARG A 30 0.01 -8.15 15.33
N ALA A 31 -0.63 -7.43 14.40
CA ALA A 31 -1.19 -6.10 14.66
C ALA A 31 -2.28 -6.10 15.75
N VAL A 32 -3.08 -7.17 15.82
CA VAL A 32 -4.11 -7.34 16.86
C VAL A 32 -3.52 -7.71 18.22
N VAL A 33 -2.55 -8.63 18.25
CA VAL A 33 -1.93 -9.13 19.49
C VAL A 33 -0.95 -8.12 20.10
N GLN A 34 -0.25 -7.37 19.25
CA GLN A 34 0.79 -6.41 19.65
C GLN A 34 0.58 -5.03 19.00
N PRO A 35 -0.55 -4.34 19.27
CA PRO A 35 -0.94 -3.11 18.57
C PRO A 35 -0.03 -1.90 18.82
N TYR A 36 0.81 -1.95 19.85
CA TYR A 36 1.71 -0.86 20.25
C TYR A 36 3.20 -1.21 20.10
N LYS A 37 3.56 -2.45 19.74
CA LYS A 37 4.97 -2.87 19.65
C LYS A 37 5.43 -2.96 18.20
N ARG A 38 6.60 -2.38 17.91
CA ARG A 38 7.28 -2.49 16.60
C ARG A 38 6.33 -2.16 15.43
N THR A 39 5.55 -1.09 15.59
CA THR A 39 4.50 -0.68 14.65
C THR A 39 4.48 0.82 14.55
N LEU A 40 4.38 1.33 13.33
CA LEU A 40 4.26 2.74 13.04
C LEU A 40 2.79 3.17 12.94
N PHE A 41 1.85 2.22 12.97
CA PHE A 41 0.41 2.54 12.89
C PHE A 41 -0.04 3.56 13.95
N THR A 42 0.51 3.48 15.16
CA THR A 42 0.24 4.45 16.24
C THR A 42 0.70 5.86 15.91
N THR A 43 1.74 6.03 15.09
CA THR A 43 2.18 7.35 14.61
C THR A 43 1.17 7.92 13.61
N TRP A 44 0.64 7.06 12.73
CA TRP A 44 -0.35 7.44 11.71
C TRP A 44 -1.72 7.76 12.32
N GLU A 45 -2.20 6.90 13.20
CA GLU A 45 -3.46 7.06 13.93
C GLU A 45 -3.47 8.35 14.75
N GLN A 46 -2.40 8.60 15.51
CA GLN A 46 -2.28 9.82 16.30
C GLN A 46 -2.22 11.09 15.45
N ALA A 47 -1.54 11.07 14.31
CA ALA A 47 -1.50 12.24 13.43
C ALA A 47 -2.91 12.68 12.99
N GLY A 48 -3.81 11.72 12.77
CA GLY A 48 -5.23 12.01 12.53
C GLY A 48 -5.89 12.70 13.71
N GLY A 49 -5.63 12.23 14.93
CA GLY A 49 -6.17 12.85 16.15
C GLY A 49 -5.58 14.23 16.46
N ASP A 50 -4.29 14.44 16.17
CA ASP A 50 -3.64 15.74 16.34
C ASP A 50 -4.18 16.75 15.35
N TRP A 51 -4.40 16.36 14.09
CA TRP A 51 -5.08 17.19 13.10
C TRP A 51 -6.48 17.58 13.55
N GLU A 52 -7.30 16.61 13.97
CA GLU A 52 -8.68 16.85 14.39
C GLU A 52 -8.78 17.80 15.58
N LYS A 53 -7.83 17.73 16.52
CA LYS A 53 -7.80 18.57 17.72
C LYS A 53 -7.08 19.90 17.52
N GLY A 54 -6.50 20.16 16.34
CA GLY A 54 -5.69 21.35 16.08
C GLY A 54 -4.38 21.37 16.87
N HIS A 55 -3.85 20.21 17.25
CA HIS A 55 -2.55 20.08 17.90
C HIS A 55 -1.41 20.16 16.87
N ASP A 56 -0.20 20.46 17.35
CA ASP A 56 1.00 20.39 16.53
C ASP A 56 1.22 18.95 16.00
N LEU A 57 1.35 18.81 14.68
CA LEU A 57 1.61 17.54 14.01
C LEU A 57 3.06 17.05 14.18
N TYR A 58 4.01 17.95 14.41
CA TYR A 58 5.45 17.66 14.30
C TYR A 58 6.15 17.58 15.66
N ARG A 59 5.41 17.19 16.69
CA ARG A 59 5.88 17.12 18.09
C ARG A 59 6.55 15.79 18.45
N ASN A 60 7.14 15.77 19.64
CA ASN A 60 7.80 14.57 20.18
C ASN A 60 6.81 13.41 20.40
N PRO A 61 7.24 12.15 20.21
CA PRO A 61 6.44 10.97 20.51
C PRO A 61 6.06 10.88 21.99
N TRP A 62 4.91 10.29 22.32
CA TRP A 62 4.46 10.12 23.72
C TRP A 62 5.01 8.85 24.36
N GLY A 63 5.50 7.90 23.56
CA GLY A 63 5.93 6.59 24.01
C GLY A 63 7.17 6.11 23.27
N PRO A 64 7.94 5.20 23.89
CA PRO A 64 9.24 4.76 23.37
C PRO A 64 9.16 3.97 22.05
N ASP A 65 8.00 3.38 21.74
CA ASP A 65 7.76 2.58 20.53
C ASP A 65 7.08 3.38 19.40
N GLN A 66 6.91 4.70 19.57
CA GLN A 66 6.25 5.58 18.60
C GLN A 66 7.28 6.50 17.92
N ASP A 67 7.12 6.69 16.61
CA ASP A 67 7.97 7.57 15.82
C ASP A 67 7.38 8.98 15.74
N GLN A 68 8.18 9.95 15.33
CA GLN A 68 7.73 11.30 15.05
C GLN A 68 6.99 11.31 13.69
N PHE A 69 5.84 11.99 13.63
CA PHE A 69 5.18 12.23 12.36
C PHE A 69 5.98 13.26 11.55
N ARG A 70 6.30 12.94 10.29
CA ARG A 70 7.16 13.76 9.41
C ARG A 70 6.60 13.91 8.00
N TYR A 71 5.29 13.74 7.86
CA TYR A 71 4.62 13.66 6.57
C TYR A 71 3.76 14.92 6.33
N SER A 72 3.21 15.05 5.13
CA SER A 72 2.36 16.19 4.78
C SER A 72 1.17 16.32 5.73
N PRO A 73 0.72 17.54 6.09
CA PRO A 73 -0.53 17.74 6.82
C PRO A 73 -1.74 17.11 6.13
N LEU A 74 -1.74 17.05 4.79
CA LEU A 74 -2.79 16.36 4.04
C LEU A 74 -2.88 14.86 4.39
N THR A 75 -1.76 14.23 4.71
CA THR A 75 -1.76 12.84 5.17
C THR A 75 -2.38 12.71 6.54
N ALA A 76 -2.18 13.68 7.44
CA ALA A 76 -2.86 13.71 8.74
C ALA A 76 -4.39 13.82 8.57
N VAL A 77 -4.87 14.66 7.64
CA VAL A 77 -6.31 14.76 7.27
C VAL A 77 -6.86 13.39 6.87
N LEU A 78 -6.15 12.67 5.98
CA LEU A 78 -6.57 11.35 5.51
C LEU A 78 -6.58 10.27 6.61
N LEU A 79 -5.90 10.54 7.73
CA LEU A 79 -5.79 9.63 8.87
C LEU A 79 -6.83 9.90 9.96
N VAL A 80 -7.59 11.00 9.89
CA VAL A 80 -8.70 11.27 10.82
C VAL A 80 -9.66 10.08 10.95
N PRO A 81 -10.12 9.42 9.86
CA PRO A 81 -10.98 8.24 10.00
C PRO A 81 -10.31 7.08 10.75
N PHE A 82 -8.97 6.95 10.68
CA PHE A 82 -8.23 5.92 11.40
C PHE A 82 -8.10 6.23 12.89
N HIS A 83 -8.09 7.51 13.30
CA HIS A 83 -8.13 7.94 14.69
C HIS A 83 -9.41 7.44 15.41
N HIS A 84 -10.53 7.45 14.70
CA HIS A 84 -11.82 7.00 15.25
C HIS A 84 -11.98 5.49 15.36
N LEU A 85 -11.04 4.71 14.82
CA LEU A 85 -11.09 3.25 14.89
C LEU A 85 -10.38 2.76 16.16
N PRO A 86 -10.87 1.67 16.79
CA PRO A 86 -10.09 0.97 17.79
C PRO A 86 -8.71 0.60 17.21
N ILE A 87 -7.62 0.87 17.95
CA ILE A 87 -6.24 0.73 17.45
C ILE A 87 -5.96 -0.61 16.74
N ARG A 88 -6.55 -1.70 17.24
CA ARG A 88 -6.41 -3.04 16.68
C ARG A 88 -7.07 -3.15 15.31
N LEU A 89 -8.29 -2.63 15.19
CA LEU A 89 -9.05 -2.62 13.94
C LEU A 89 -8.40 -1.69 12.91
N GLY A 90 -8.03 -0.47 13.32
CA GLY A 90 -7.31 0.48 12.47
C GLY A 90 -6.01 -0.12 11.95
N GLY A 91 -5.24 -0.79 12.81
CA GLY A 91 -3.96 -1.41 12.44
C GLY A 91 -4.11 -2.56 11.44
N VAL A 92 -5.23 -3.30 11.48
CA VAL A 92 -5.57 -4.33 10.49
C VAL A 92 -5.98 -3.69 9.17
N ILE A 93 -6.94 -2.75 9.20
CA ILE A 93 -7.44 -2.06 8.00
C ILE A 93 -6.29 -1.37 7.26
N TRP A 94 -5.41 -0.70 7.99
CA TRP A 94 -4.24 -0.02 7.40
C TRP A 94 -3.33 -0.98 6.63
N ARG A 95 -3.05 -2.17 7.18
CA ARG A 95 -2.21 -3.18 6.54
C ARG A 95 -2.89 -3.81 5.33
N LEU A 96 -4.19 -4.08 5.42
CA LEU A 96 -4.99 -4.60 4.31
C LEU A 96 -5.11 -3.59 3.18
N LEU A 97 -5.30 -2.30 3.49
CA LEU A 97 -5.28 -1.22 2.50
C LEU A 97 -3.94 -1.16 1.77
N ASN A 98 -2.83 -1.16 2.52
CA ASN A 98 -1.48 -1.15 1.97
C ASN A 98 -1.22 -2.35 1.04
N ALA A 99 -1.60 -3.55 1.48
CA ALA A 99 -1.45 -4.77 0.69
C ALA A 99 -2.36 -4.75 -0.55
N GLY A 100 -3.62 -4.33 -0.40
CA GLY A 100 -4.59 -4.25 -1.48
C GLY A 100 -4.13 -3.29 -2.59
N VAL A 101 -3.65 -2.10 -2.22
CA VAL A 101 -3.15 -1.13 -3.19
C VAL A 101 -1.85 -1.62 -3.84
N LEU A 102 -0.93 -2.23 -3.10
CA LEU A 102 0.27 -2.83 -3.67
C LEU A 102 -0.05 -3.93 -4.69
N LEU A 103 -0.86 -4.91 -4.29
CA LEU A 103 -1.20 -6.06 -5.13
C LEU A 103 -2.04 -5.65 -6.33
N GLY A 104 -2.99 -4.73 -6.14
CA GLY A 104 -3.82 -4.18 -7.20
C GLY A 104 -3.01 -3.35 -8.20
N GLY A 105 -2.18 -2.42 -7.72
CA GLY A 105 -1.28 -1.62 -8.55
C GLY A 105 -0.30 -2.48 -9.34
N PHE A 106 0.29 -3.49 -8.71
CA PHE A 106 1.17 -4.45 -9.38
C PHE A 106 0.43 -5.30 -10.43
N ALA A 107 -0.80 -5.74 -10.15
CA ALA A 107 -1.61 -6.45 -11.13
C ALA A 107 -1.96 -5.60 -12.36
N LEU A 108 -2.31 -4.33 -12.15
CA LEU A 108 -2.58 -3.37 -13.23
C LEU A 108 -1.33 -3.16 -14.09
N TRP A 109 -0.19 -2.92 -13.45
CA TRP A 109 1.07 -2.70 -14.13
C TRP A 109 1.54 -3.92 -14.93
N LEU A 110 1.41 -5.14 -14.37
CA LEU A 110 1.73 -6.37 -15.09
C LEU A 110 0.84 -6.61 -16.31
N ARG A 111 -0.41 -6.14 -16.29
CA ARG A 111 -1.35 -6.25 -17.42
C ARG A 111 -1.01 -5.26 -18.54
N ALA A 112 -0.49 -4.08 -18.20
CA ALA A 112 -0.08 -3.07 -19.17
C ALA A 112 1.29 -3.37 -19.81
N ALA A 113 2.13 -4.16 -19.15
CA ALA A 113 3.45 -4.49 -19.67
C ALA A 113 3.40 -5.25 -21.02
N PRO A 114 4.31 -4.94 -21.96
CA PRO A 114 4.22 -5.37 -23.37
C PRO A 114 4.37 -6.88 -23.60
N SER A 115 5.10 -7.58 -22.72
CA SER A 115 5.31 -9.02 -22.86
C SER A 115 4.19 -9.82 -22.18
N PRO A 116 3.53 -10.74 -22.90
CA PRO A 116 2.60 -11.68 -22.28
C PRO A 116 3.35 -12.55 -21.27
N ARG A 117 2.62 -12.98 -20.23
CA ARG A 117 3.16 -13.83 -19.16
C ARG A 117 2.24 -15.00 -18.92
N THR A 118 2.83 -16.17 -18.72
CA THR A 118 2.10 -17.35 -18.27
C THR A 118 1.56 -17.14 -16.83
N PRO A 119 0.49 -17.85 -16.44
CA PRO A 119 0.00 -17.81 -15.06
C PRO A 119 1.07 -18.13 -14.02
N ARG A 120 1.99 -19.06 -14.34
CA ARG A 120 3.14 -19.41 -13.48
C ARG A 120 4.10 -18.23 -13.30
N GLN A 121 4.48 -17.54 -14.39
CA GLN A 121 5.37 -16.37 -14.31
C GLN A 121 4.74 -15.25 -13.48
N GLN A 122 3.45 -14.97 -13.68
CA GLN A 122 2.73 -13.99 -12.87
C GLN A 122 2.75 -14.40 -11.38
N ALA A 123 2.41 -15.66 -11.08
CA ALA A 123 2.44 -16.17 -9.71
C ALA A 123 3.82 -16.02 -9.04
N VAL A 124 4.90 -16.34 -9.76
CA VAL A 124 6.28 -16.17 -9.26
C VAL A 124 6.57 -14.70 -8.95
N LEU A 125 6.18 -13.76 -9.83
CA LEU A 125 6.37 -12.33 -9.58
C LEU A 125 5.63 -11.84 -8.33
N PHE A 126 4.40 -12.30 -8.12
CA PHE A 126 3.65 -12.01 -6.88
C PHE A 126 4.31 -12.60 -5.64
N VAL A 127 4.90 -13.80 -5.73
CA VAL A 127 5.66 -14.40 -4.61
C VAL A 127 6.93 -13.60 -4.34
N LEU A 128 7.66 -13.14 -5.36
CA LEU A 128 8.87 -12.32 -5.21
C LEU A 128 8.57 -10.94 -4.58
N LEU A 129 7.36 -10.42 -4.79
CA LEU A 129 6.91 -9.17 -4.16
C LEU A 129 6.72 -9.29 -2.64
N ALA A 130 6.47 -10.49 -2.14
CA ALA A 130 6.21 -10.74 -0.72
C ALA A 130 7.40 -10.38 0.20
N PRO A 131 8.63 -10.92 0.03
CA PRO A 131 9.75 -10.57 0.89
C PRO A 131 10.13 -9.07 0.80
N LEU A 132 9.95 -8.45 -0.36
CA LEU A 132 10.24 -7.02 -0.58
C LEU A 132 9.30 -6.09 0.20
N SER A 133 8.07 -6.53 0.48
CA SER A 133 7.04 -5.72 1.14
C SER A 133 6.77 -6.13 2.59
N LEU A 134 7.18 -7.35 2.99
CA LEU A 134 6.83 -7.94 4.29
C LEU A 134 7.25 -7.07 5.47
N SER A 135 8.47 -6.50 5.45
CA SER A 135 8.94 -5.65 6.55
C SER A 135 8.04 -4.42 6.74
N SER A 136 7.68 -3.77 5.63
CA SER A 136 6.81 -2.58 5.65
C SER A 136 5.36 -2.92 6.02
N LEU A 137 4.81 -4.02 5.51
CA LEU A 137 3.46 -4.48 5.89
C LEU A 137 3.41 -4.87 7.38
N ASN A 138 4.44 -5.56 7.86
CA ASN A 138 4.51 -5.98 9.24
C ASN A 138 4.57 -4.78 10.18
N ASN A 139 5.49 -3.83 9.95
CA ASN A 139 5.61 -2.63 10.80
C ASN A 139 4.55 -1.54 10.53
N GLY A 140 3.72 -1.66 9.49
CA GLY A 140 2.69 -0.67 9.15
C GLY A 140 3.22 0.58 8.45
N GLN A 141 4.36 0.51 7.76
CA GLN A 141 4.81 1.58 6.87
C GLN A 141 3.96 1.67 5.60
N PRO A 142 3.75 2.89 5.05
CA PRO A 142 2.99 3.12 3.84
C PRO A 142 3.75 2.84 2.53
N ASN A 143 4.98 2.29 2.59
CA ASN A 143 5.77 2.04 1.38
C ASN A 143 5.02 1.15 0.36
N PRO A 144 4.31 0.07 0.77
CA PRO A 144 3.49 -0.74 -0.14
C PRO A 144 2.37 0.07 -0.79
N LEU A 145 1.66 0.91 -0.02
CA LEU A 145 0.64 1.82 -0.54
C LEU A 145 1.25 2.74 -1.62
N ILE A 146 2.37 3.40 -1.33
CA ILE A 146 3.05 4.31 -2.26
C ILE A 146 3.48 3.59 -3.54
N ILE A 147 4.10 2.42 -3.43
CA ILE A 147 4.54 1.65 -4.59
C ILE A 147 3.34 1.22 -5.44
N GLY A 148 2.25 0.76 -4.80
CA GLY A 148 1.02 0.41 -5.52
C GLY A 148 0.40 1.59 -6.27
N LEU A 149 0.36 2.77 -5.64
CA LEU A 149 -0.10 4.02 -6.28
C LEU A 149 0.78 4.40 -7.48
N LEU A 150 2.11 4.32 -7.33
CA LEU A 150 3.05 4.61 -8.42
C LEU A 150 2.91 3.63 -9.59
N LEU A 151 2.76 2.33 -9.33
CA LEU A 151 2.52 1.32 -10.37
C LEU A 151 1.20 1.56 -11.11
N ALA A 152 0.15 1.94 -10.38
CA ALA A 152 -1.12 2.35 -10.98
C ALA A 152 -0.98 3.65 -11.80
N ALA A 153 -0.18 4.62 -11.34
CA ALA A 153 0.09 5.86 -12.06
C ALA A 153 0.81 5.60 -13.38
N LEU A 154 1.84 4.75 -13.38
CA LEU A 154 2.52 4.32 -14.61
C LEU A 154 1.55 3.64 -15.58
N THR A 155 0.66 2.79 -15.07
CA THR A 155 -0.39 2.17 -15.89
C THR A 155 -1.36 3.19 -16.47
N ALA A 156 -1.66 4.25 -15.73
CA ALA A 156 -2.51 5.34 -16.21
C ALA A 156 -1.83 6.17 -17.31
N VAL A 157 -0.52 6.39 -17.22
CA VAL A 157 0.28 7.06 -18.26
C VAL A 157 0.27 6.26 -19.57
N GLU A 158 0.48 4.94 -19.52
CA GLU A 158 0.40 4.06 -20.70
C GLU A 158 -0.96 4.13 -21.42
N GLY A 159 -2.02 4.45 -20.67
CA GLY A 159 -3.37 4.65 -21.22
C GLY A 159 -3.75 6.11 -21.46
N GLU A 160 -2.80 7.05 -21.43
CA GLU A 160 -3.00 8.50 -21.59
C GLU A 160 -4.01 9.10 -20.59
N ARG A 161 -4.20 8.47 -19.43
CA ARG A 161 -5.12 8.92 -18.36
C ARG A 161 -4.41 9.90 -17.43
N TRP A 162 -4.00 11.04 -17.97
CA TRP A 162 -3.14 12.03 -17.30
C TRP A 162 -3.65 12.50 -15.94
N SER A 163 -4.95 12.81 -15.82
CA SER A 163 -5.53 13.24 -14.54
C SER A 163 -5.45 12.15 -13.47
N ALA A 164 -5.64 10.88 -13.84
CA ALA A 164 -5.53 9.76 -12.91
C ALA A 164 -4.06 9.53 -12.50
N ALA A 165 -3.12 9.60 -13.45
CA ALA A 165 -1.69 9.51 -13.17
C ALA A 165 -1.26 10.63 -12.19
N ALA A 166 -1.64 11.88 -12.47
CA ALA A 166 -1.33 13.03 -11.62
C ALA A 166 -1.94 12.88 -10.22
N ALA A 167 -3.20 12.46 -10.11
CA ALA A 167 -3.87 12.25 -8.81
C ALA A 167 -3.18 11.15 -7.98
N LEU A 168 -2.79 10.04 -8.61
CA LEU A 168 -2.10 8.94 -7.93
C LEU A 168 -0.70 9.35 -7.45
N VAL A 169 0.06 10.07 -8.27
CA VAL A 169 1.37 10.62 -7.90
C VAL A 169 1.25 11.68 -6.80
N ALA A 170 0.25 12.57 -6.89
CA ALA A 170 -0.01 13.59 -5.87
C ALA A 170 -0.37 12.94 -4.53
N LEU A 171 -1.22 11.92 -4.54
CA LEU A 171 -1.57 11.17 -3.33
C LEU A 171 -0.34 10.46 -2.75
N ALA A 172 0.47 9.79 -3.57
CA ALA A 172 1.71 9.16 -3.11
C ALA A 172 2.69 10.18 -2.51
N THR A 173 2.82 11.34 -3.17
CA THR A 173 3.68 12.47 -2.74
C THR A 173 3.20 13.10 -1.43
N ALA A 174 1.89 13.20 -1.23
CA ALA A 174 1.33 13.68 0.04
C ALA A 174 1.73 12.74 1.20
N VAL A 175 1.70 11.42 0.98
CA VAL A 175 2.09 10.44 1.99
C VAL A 175 3.60 10.46 2.27
N LYS A 176 4.45 10.52 1.25
CA LYS A 176 5.91 10.72 1.38
C LYS A 176 6.41 11.55 0.22
N VAL A 177 7.46 12.35 0.39
CA VAL A 177 7.92 13.29 -0.66
C VAL A 177 8.60 12.64 -1.87
N TYR A 178 9.30 11.50 -1.72
CA TYR A 178 10.11 10.91 -2.79
C TYR A 178 9.36 10.50 -4.09
N PRO A 179 8.07 10.12 -4.10
CA PRO A 179 7.28 9.88 -5.32
C PRO A 179 7.20 11.10 -6.25
N LEU A 180 7.44 12.32 -5.73
CA LEU A 180 7.52 13.52 -6.54
C LEU A 180 8.56 13.40 -7.65
N ALA A 181 9.68 12.72 -7.38
CA ALA A 181 10.73 12.50 -8.39
C ALA A 181 10.20 11.71 -9.60
N ILE A 182 9.34 10.71 -9.38
CA ILE A 182 8.69 9.97 -10.46
C ILE A 182 7.70 10.85 -11.20
N GLY A 183 6.92 11.68 -10.49
CA GLY A 183 6.02 12.65 -11.11
C GLY A 183 6.74 13.63 -12.04
N LEU A 184 7.85 14.20 -11.58
CA LEU A 184 8.68 15.11 -12.37
C LEU A 184 9.30 14.40 -13.58
N LEU A 185 9.77 13.16 -13.42
CA LEU A 185 10.28 12.36 -14.53
C LEU A 185 9.19 12.14 -15.60
N LEU A 186 7.98 11.79 -15.17
CA LEU A 186 6.85 11.59 -16.08
C LEU A 186 6.51 12.88 -16.84
N ALA A 187 6.51 14.04 -16.17
CA ALA A 187 6.27 15.33 -16.82
C ALA A 187 7.35 15.72 -17.85
N VAL A 188 8.59 15.24 -17.69
CA VAL A 188 9.67 15.48 -18.65
C VAL A 188 9.60 14.52 -19.84
N VAL A 189 9.28 13.25 -19.59
CA VAL A 189 9.22 12.21 -20.63
C VAL A 189 7.93 12.32 -21.47
N TYR A 190 6.84 12.83 -20.88
CA TYR A 190 5.53 13.03 -21.51
C TYR A 190 5.09 14.49 -21.34
N PRO A 191 5.66 15.44 -22.11
CA PRO A 191 5.37 16.87 -22.01
C PRO A 191 3.98 17.27 -22.52
#